data_AF-A0AAD4HSZ6-F1
#
_entry.id   AF-A0AAD4HSZ6-F1
#
_cell.length_a   1.000
_cell.length_b   1.000
_cell.length_c   1.000
_cell.angle_alpha   90.00
_cell.angle_beta   90.00
_cell.angle_gamma   90.00
#
_symmetry.space_group_name_H-M   'P 1'
#
loop_
_entity.id
_entity.type
_entity.pdbx_description
1 polymer ?
#
loop_
_entity_poly.entity_id
_entity_poly.type
_entity_poly.pdbx_seq_one_letter_code
_entity_poly.pdbx_strand_id
1 'polypeptide(L)'
;MPSIFSKLSEALKTATPQQTGRPKKRRPFKIARPPLAHNIQCYGYAVSSEWLVRFAEQHCPEDLPDRDHTDYEDIGTTRAYELLASLSGIYYLDYRNCLNPPPGSVIPPEWIGVFRGKYDDAPDEVLDAIQIDTVQVFYVCSDRGDFEMRPTQKQLNTLTKLIGHPPQWWVAYGPGPW
;
A
#
# COMPACT_ATOMS: atom_id res chain seq x y z
N MET A 1 -27.44 23.19 -13.80
CA MET A 1 -26.11 23.68 -13.37
C MET A 1 -25.05 22.93 -14.17
N PRO A 2 -24.04 23.59 -14.77
CA PRO A 2 -23.07 22.88 -15.62
C PRO A 2 -22.08 22.08 -14.77
N SER A 3 -21.88 20.81 -15.16
CA SER A 3 -21.00 19.84 -14.50
C SER A 3 -19.53 20.28 -14.52
N ILE A 4 -18.81 19.99 -13.42
CA ILE A 4 -17.38 20.26 -13.23
C ILE A 4 -16.54 19.60 -14.34
N PHE A 5 -17.02 18.48 -14.88
CA PHE A 5 -16.38 17.77 -16.00
C PHE A 5 -16.36 18.57 -17.31
N SER A 6 -17.36 19.42 -17.57
CA SER A 6 -17.38 20.26 -18.78
C SER A 6 -16.27 21.31 -18.75
N LYS A 7 -16.02 21.92 -17.58
CA LYS A 7 -14.95 22.92 -17.40
C LYS A 7 -13.54 22.32 -17.54
N LEU A 8 -13.34 21.07 -17.10
CA LEU A 8 -12.05 20.38 -17.26
C LEU A 8 -11.74 20.08 -18.74
N SER A 9 -12.75 19.73 -19.53
CA SER A 9 -12.58 19.41 -20.95
C SER A 9 -12.26 20.63 -21.84
N GLU A 10 -12.75 21.82 -21.49
CA GLU A 10 -12.39 23.05 -22.19
C GLU A 10 -10.98 23.53 -21.83
N ALA A 11 -10.59 23.41 -20.55
CA ALA A 11 -9.24 23.78 -20.10
C ALA A 11 -8.13 22.93 -20.75
N LEU A 12 -8.45 21.67 -21.09
CA LEU A 12 -7.52 20.75 -21.76
C LEU A 12 -7.35 21.03 -23.26
N LYS A 13 -8.28 21.75 -23.92
CA LYS A 13 -8.20 22.02 -25.36
C LYS A 13 -7.34 23.24 -25.71
N THR A 14 -7.06 24.13 -24.77
CA THR A 14 -6.33 25.38 -25.00
C THR A 14 -4.83 25.33 -24.67
N ALA A 15 -4.30 24.20 -24.21
CA ALA A 15 -2.87 24.10 -23.89
C ALA A 15 -2.03 23.72 -25.12
N THR A 16 -1.53 24.72 -25.85
CA THR A 16 -0.48 24.57 -26.87
C THR A 16 0.79 23.97 -26.23
N PRO A 17 1.51 23.05 -26.90
CA PRO A 17 2.63 22.34 -26.29
C PRO A 17 3.87 23.24 -26.23
N GLN A 18 4.10 23.88 -25.07
CA GLN A 18 5.41 24.41 -24.74
C GLN A 18 6.33 23.25 -24.36
N GLN A 19 7.34 23.01 -25.21
CA GLN A 19 8.52 22.22 -24.89
C GLN A 19 9.05 22.64 -23.52
N THR A 20 8.96 21.75 -22.54
CA THR A 20 9.63 21.91 -21.25
C THR A 20 10.69 20.82 -21.13
N GLY A 21 11.88 21.24 -20.68
CA GLY A 21 13.11 20.45 -20.72
C GLY A 21 13.01 19.09 -20.03
N ARG A 22 14.03 18.25 -20.26
CA ARG A 22 14.17 16.90 -19.69
C ARG A 22 13.63 16.86 -18.26
N PRO A 23 12.67 15.98 -17.94
CA PRO A 23 12.12 15.90 -16.59
C PRO A 23 13.27 15.72 -15.62
N LYS A 24 13.39 16.63 -14.63
CA LYS A 24 14.38 16.49 -13.56
C LYS A 24 14.25 15.08 -13.01
N LYS A 25 15.34 14.29 -13.07
CA LYS A 25 15.37 12.92 -12.50
C LYS A 25 14.80 13.01 -11.09
N ARG A 26 13.65 12.37 -10.87
CA ARG A 26 13.01 12.29 -9.55
C ARG A 26 14.03 11.64 -8.61
N ARG A 27 14.33 12.30 -7.48
CA ARG A 27 15.24 11.77 -6.48
C ARG A 27 14.42 10.97 -5.46
N PRO A 28 14.63 9.64 -5.35
CA PRO A 28 13.94 8.85 -4.36
C PRO A 28 14.24 9.31 -2.94
N PHE A 29 13.34 9.04 -1.99
CA PHE A 29 13.60 9.32 -0.57
C PHE A 29 14.79 8.49 -0.06
N LYS A 30 15.42 8.98 1.02
CA LYS A 30 16.57 8.29 1.61
C LYS A 30 16.10 7.35 2.72
N ILE A 31 16.50 6.09 2.61
CA ILE A 31 16.29 5.06 3.63
C ILE A 31 17.42 4.04 3.53
N ALA A 32 17.80 3.45 4.66
CA ALA A 32 18.69 2.31 4.68
C ALA A 32 17.95 1.08 4.14
N ARG A 33 18.49 0.44 3.10
CA ARG A 33 17.99 -0.86 2.66
C ARG A 33 18.34 -1.90 3.72
N PRO A 34 17.39 -2.72 4.19
CA PRO A 34 17.72 -3.81 5.10
C PRO A 34 18.63 -4.82 4.37
N PRO A 35 19.39 -5.64 5.12
CA PRO A 35 20.14 -6.74 4.52
C PRO A 35 19.20 -7.61 3.70
N LEU A 36 19.66 -8.03 2.52
CA LEU A 36 18.91 -8.95 1.68
C LEU A 36 18.74 -10.26 2.45
N ALA A 37 17.51 -10.51 2.88
CA ALA A 37 17.10 -11.76 3.50
C ALA A 37 16.37 -12.63 2.48
N HIS A 38 16.18 -13.90 2.82
CA HIS A 38 15.35 -14.80 2.01
C HIS A 38 13.90 -14.30 1.89
N ASN A 39 13.35 -13.73 2.97
CA ASN A 39 12.02 -13.13 2.96
C ASN A 39 12.10 -11.72 2.40
N ILE A 40 11.08 -11.31 1.64
CA ILE A 40 10.98 -9.95 1.11
C ILE A 40 10.58 -9.01 2.22
N GLN A 41 11.28 -7.87 2.30
CA GLN A 41 10.95 -6.81 3.23
C GLN A 41 10.30 -5.66 2.47
N CYS A 42 9.12 -5.26 2.91
CA CYS A 42 8.34 -4.17 2.35
C CYS A 42 8.42 -2.96 3.29
N TYR A 43 8.72 -1.79 2.74
CA TYR A 43 8.63 -0.53 3.48
C TYR A 43 7.27 0.10 3.23
N GLY A 44 6.51 0.38 4.29
CA GLY A 44 5.12 0.80 4.13
C GLY A 44 4.38 1.11 5.42
N TYR A 45 3.09 1.34 5.28
CA TYR A 45 2.17 1.72 6.35
C TYR A 45 1.19 0.58 6.60
N ALA A 46 1.14 0.08 7.84
CA ALA A 46 0.03 -0.78 8.24
C ALA A 46 -1.25 0.05 8.30
N VAL A 47 -2.29 -0.45 7.66
CA VAL A 47 -3.63 0.15 7.65
C VAL A 47 -4.65 -0.98 7.81
N SER A 48 -5.74 -0.72 8.53
CA SER A 48 -6.87 -1.65 8.61
C SER A 48 -7.93 -1.29 7.56
N SER A 49 -8.70 -2.28 7.10
CA SER A 49 -9.86 -2.03 6.23
C SER A 49 -10.83 -1.04 6.88
N GLU A 50 -11.08 -1.15 8.19
CA GLU A 50 -11.91 -0.19 8.95
C GLU A 50 -11.39 1.25 8.82
N TRP A 51 -10.07 1.45 8.95
CA TRP A 51 -9.49 2.78 8.80
C TRP A 51 -9.65 3.31 7.37
N LEU A 52 -9.51 2.44 6.36
CA LEU A 52 -9.68 2.81 4.95
C LEU A 52 -11.11 3.20 4.63
N VAL A 53 -12.08 2.41 5.07
CA VAL A 53 -13.50 2.74 4.92
C VAL A 53 -13.80 4.09 5.55
N ARG A 54 -13.37 4.33 6.80
CA ARG A 54 -13.55 5.62 7.47
C ARG A 54 -12.87 6.79 6.74
N PHE A 55 -11.69 6.55 6.16
CA PHE A 55 -11.01 7.54 5.34
C PHE A 55 -11.83 7.88 4.08
N ALA A 56 -12.38 6.88 3.38
CA ALA A 56 -13.24 7.10 2.24
C ALA A 56 -14.53 7.84 2.62
N GLU A 57 -15.20 7.44 3.72
CA GLU A 57 -16.40 8.13 4.23
C GLU A 57 -16.13 9.62 4.51
N GLN A 58 -14.95 9.95 5.02
CA GLN A 58 -14.57 11.31 5.34
C GLN A 58 -14.26 12.16 4.10
N HIS A 59 -13.70 11.56 3.05
CA HIS A 59 -13.10 12.31 1.95
C HIS A 59 -13.80 12.18 0.59
N CYS A 60 -14.58 11.12 0.37
CA CYS A 60 -15.36 10.89 -0.85
C CYS A 60 -16.71 10.18 -0.55
N PRO A 61 -17.53 10.72 0.36
CA PRO A 61 -18.81 10.07 0.73
C PRO A 61 -19.77 9.91 -0.46
N GLU A 62 -19.72 10.84 -1.42
CA GLU A 62 -20.55 10.82 -2.64
C GLU A 62 -20.20 9.66 -3.59
N ASP A 63 -19.00 9.08 -3.45
CA ASP A 63 -18.49 7.99 -4.29
C ASP A 63 -18.70 6.60 -3.63
N LEU A 64 -19.36 6.56 -2.46
CA LEU A 64 -19.68 5.35 -1.72
C LEU A 64 -21.14 4.95 -1.94
N PRO A 65 -21.44 3.63 -2.00
CA PRO A 65 -22.81 3.15 -2.04
C PRO A 65 -23.49 3.33 -0.68
N ASP A 66 -24.77 2.97 -0.58
CA ASP A 66 -25.45 2.89 0.71
C ASP A 66 -24.75 1.89 1.65
N ARG A 67 -24.78 2.17 2.96
CA ARG A 67 -24.08 1.38 3.98
C ARG A 67 -24.54 -0.08 4.09
N ASP A 68 -25.72 -0.40 3.61
CA ASP A 68 -26.29 -1.77 3.58
C ASP A 68 -25.90 -2.55 2.32
N HIS A 69 -25.16 -1.93 1.39
CA HIS A 69 -24.65 -2.61 0.21
C HIS A 69 -23.66 -3.72 0.59
N THR A 70 -23.81 -4.91 0.01
CA THR A 70 -23.00 -6.09 0.34
C THR A 70 -21.50 -5.85 0.18
N ASP A 71 -21.11 -5.05 -0.82
CA ASP A 71 -19.71 -4.73 -1.14
C ASP A 71 -19.24 -3.39 -0.54
N TYR A 72 -19.93 -2.84 0.46
CA TYR A 72 -19.62 -1.51 1.00
C TYR A 72 -18.16 -1.38 1.47
N GLU A 73 -17.66 -2.38 2.20
CA GLU A 73 -16.29 -2.38 2.72
C GLU A 73 -15.25 -2.46 1.61
N ASP A 74 -15.46 -3.32 0.61
CA ASP A 74 -14.55 -3.50 -0.53
C ASP A 74 -14.50 -2.23 -1.40
N ILE A 75 -15.66 -1.64 -1.66
CA ILE A 75 -15.75 -0.39 -2.41
C ILE A 75 -15.10 0.74 -1.62
N GLY A 76 -15.40 0.87 -0.32
CA GLY A 76 -14.79 1.88 0.55
C GLY A 76 -13.27 1.78 0.60
N THR A 77 -12.75 0.56 0.75
CA THR A 77 -11.31 0.27 0.75
C THR A 77 -10.66 0.65 -0.59
N THR A 78 -11.30 0.29 -1.71
CA THR A 78 -10.84 0.63 -3.06
C THR A 78 -10.80 2.14 -3.28
N ARG A 79 -11.86 2.86 -2.87
CA ARG A 79 -11.93 4.33 -2.98
C ARG A 79 -10.89 5.04 -2.14
N ALA A 80 -10.66 4.56 -0.91
CA ALA A 80 -9.61 5.10 -0.04
C ALA A 80 -8.24 4.94 -0.70
N TYR A 81 -7.96 3.78 -1.27
CA TYR A 81 -6.72 3.50 -1.98
C TYR A 81 -6.50 4.44 -3.18
N GLU A 82 -7.48 4.55 -4.07
CA GLU A 82 -7.41 5.44 -5.25
C GLU A 82 -7.15 6.89 -4.83
N LEU A 83 -7.81 7.33 -3.76
CA LEU A 83 -7.66 8.67 -3.24
C LEU A 83 -6.28 8.90 -2.60
N LEU A 84 -5.77 7.95 -1.83
CA LEU A 84 -4.42 8.03 -1.24
C LEU A 84 -3.34 8.08 -2.33
N ALA A 85 -3.44 7.26 -3.37
CA ALA A 85 -2.53 7.28 -4.50
C ALA A 85 -2.56 8.63 -5.23
N SER A 86 -3.78 9.13 -5.51
CA SER A 86 -4.01 10.44 -6.15
C SER A 86 -3.44 11.61 -5.33
N LEU A 87 -3.78 11.69 -4.05
CA LEU A 87 -3.36 12.79 -3.16
C LEU A 87 -1.86 12.77 -2.85
N SER A 88 -1.28 11.58 -2.68
CA SER A 88 0.17 11.44 -2.47
C SER A 88 0.98 11.67 -3.74
N GLY A 89 0.35 11.50 -4.91
CA GLY A 89 0.99 11.52 -6.22
C GLY A 89 1.87 10.30 -6.46
N ILE A 90 1.72 9.23 -5.69
CA ILE A 90 2.42 7.94 -5.87
C ILE A 90 1.62 7.15 -6.90
N TYR A 91 2.24 6.90 -8.06
CA TYR A 91 1.55 6.26 -9.19
C TYR A 91 1.33 4.75 -8.99
N TYR A 92 2.28 4.08 -8.32
CA TYR A 92 2.17 2.69 -7.92
C TYR A 92 2.24 2.64 -6.40
N LEU A 93 1.08 2.75 -5.76
CA LEU A 93 0.88 2.34 -4.38
C LEU A 93 0.26 0.95 -4.47
N ASP A 94 0.63 0.00 -3.63
CA ASP A 94 0.00 -1.32 -3.65
C ASP A 94 -0.02 -1.88 -2.23
N TYR A 95 -0.84 -2.89 -1.98
CA TYR A 95 -0.95 -3.51 -0.68
C TYR A 95 -0.26 -4.87 -0.66
N ARG A 96 0.34 -5.18 0.49
CA ARG A 96 0.93 -6.49 0.78
C ARG A 96 0.44 -6.93 2.15
N ASN A 97 0.05 -8.20 2.24
CA ASN A 97 -0.07 -8.82 3.55
C ASN A 97 1.34 -9.04 4.11
N CYS A 98 1.56 -8.57 5.33
CA CYS A 98 2.83 -8.68 6.04
C CYS A 98 2.61 -9.36 7.38
N LEU A 99 3.63 -10.04 7.87
CA LEU A 99 3.63 -10.66 9.19
C LEU A 99 3.56 -9.58 10.28
N ASN A 100 2.66 -9.76 11.25
CA ASN A 100 2.40 -8.81 12.32
C ASN A 100 2.58 -9.47 13.70
N PRO A 101 3.81 -9.87 14.08
CA PRO A 101 4.03 -10.48 15.37
C PRO A 101 3.78 -9.45 16.50
N PRO A 102 3.50 -9.90 17.74
CA PRO A 102 3.30 -9.00 18.87
C PRO A 102 4.42 -7.95 19.01
N PRO A 103 4.12 -6.71 19.41
CA PRO A 103 5.13 -5.65 19.52
C PRO A 103 6.34 -6.07 20.35
N GLY A 104 7.54 -5.90 19.80
CA GLY A 104 8.81 -6.26 20.45
C GLY A 104 9.18 -7.75 20.38
N SER A 105 8.38 -8.58 19.70
CA SER A 105 8.70 -9.98 19.48
C SER A 105 9.40 -10.23 18.14
N VAL A 106 10.03 -11.39 18.03
CA VAL A 106 10.61 -11.89 16.78
C VAL A 106 9.54 -12.70 16.04
N ILE A 107 9.54 -12.62 14.70
CA ILE A 107 8.67 -13.45 13.87
C ILE A 107 8.90 -14.93 14.20
N PRO A 108 7.85 -15.67 14.60
CA PRO A 108 7.99 -17.09 14.91
C PRO A 108 8.51 -17.89 13.70
N PRO A 109 9.53 -18.76 13.87
CA PRO A 109 10.08 -19.55 12.78
C PRO A 109 9.05 -20.42 12.05
N GLU A 110 8.03 -20.88 12.76
CA GLU A 110 6.90 -21.65 12.22
C GLU A 110 6.09 -20.86 11.20
N TRP A 111 5.86 -19.56 11.41
CA TRP A 111 5.18 -18.71 10.43
C TRP A 111 5.96 -18.67 9.12
N ILE A 112 7.28 -18.56 9.23
CA ILE A 112 8.19 -18.60 8.07
C ILE A 112 8.19 -20.00 7.43
N GLY A 113 8.08 -21.05 8.23
CA GLY A 113 8.01 -22.43 7.77
C GLY A 113 6.80 -22.68 6.87
N VAL A 114 5.63 -22.14 7.21
CA VAL A 114 4.37 -22.33 6.47
C VAL A 114 4.53 -21.92 5.00
N PHE A 115 4.88 -20.67 4.72
CA PHE A 115 5.00 -20.23 3.32
C PHE A 115 6.30 -20.66 2.62
N ARG A 116 7.19 -21.36 3.32
CA ARG A 116 8.36 -22.02 2.72
C ARG A 116 8.12 -23.48 2.40
N GLY A 117 6.89 -23.96 2.58
CA GLY A 117 6.52 -25.34 2.32
C GLY A 117 7.12 -26.35 3.30
N LYS A 118 7.56 -25.91 4.49
CA LYS A 118 8.05 -26.82 5.54
C LYS A 118 6.97 -27.79 6.00
N TYR A 119 5.71 -27.40 5.83
CA TYR A 119 4.54 -28.13 6.27
C TYR A 119 3.64 -28.54 5.09
N ASP A 120 4.17 -28.58 3.85
CA ASP A 120 3.38 -28.98 2.66
C ASP A 120 2.84 -30.43 2.76
N ASP A 121 3.56 -31.30 3.46
CA ASP A 121 3.15 -32.69 3.74
C ASP A 121 2.41 -32.84 5.09
N ALA A 122 2.16 -31.74 5.81
CA ALA A 122 1.47 -31.78 7.10
C ALA A 122 -0.06 -31.81 6.92
N PRO A 123 -0.81 -32.47 7.82
CA PRO A 123 -2.26 -32.37 7.85
C PRO A 123 -2.73 -30.92 8.05
N ASP A 124 -3.89 -30.56 7.50
CA ASP A 124 -4.47 -29.20 7.60
C ASP A 124 -4.62 -28.76 9.06
N GLU A 125 -4.91 -29.68 10.00
CA GLU A 125 -5.05 -29.34 11.42
C GLU A 125 -3.74 -28.81 12.04
N VAL A 126 -2.59 -29.21 11.49
CA VAL A 126 -1.28 -28.70 11.92
C VAL A 126 -1.07 -27.28 11.40
N LEU A 127 -1.51 -27.00 10.17
CA LEU A 127 -1.43 -25.66 9.58
C LEU A 127 -2.38 -24.70 10.29
N ASP A 128 -3.61 -25.12 10.55
CA ASP A 128 -4.64 -24.34 11.25
C ASP A 128 -4.25 -24.02 12.70
N ALA A 129 -3.47 -24.90 13.33
CA ALA A 129 -2.92 -24.64 14.66
C ALA A 129 -1.84 -23.53 14.67
N ILE A 130 -1.21 -23.24 13.52
CA ILE A 130 -0.26 -22.13 13.39
C ILE A 130 -1.03 -20.85 13.13
N GLN A 131 -1.34 -20.13 14.22
CA GLN A 131 -1.98 -18.82 14.14
C GLN A 131 -0.97 -17.79 13.60
N ILE A 132 -1.08 -17.45 12.32
CA ILE A 132 -0.26 -16.42 11.66
C ILE A 132 -1.03 -15.11 11.66
N ASP A 133 -0.56 -14.15 12.46
CA ASP A 133 -1.11 -12.80 12.39
C ASP A 133 -0.49 -12.03 11.22
N THR A 134 -1.36 -11.47 10.39
CA THR A 134 -0.96 -10.61 9.27
C THR A 134 -1.62 -9.25 9.36
N VAL A 135 -1.00 -8.27 8.70
CA VAL A 135 -1.52 -6.92 8.55
C VAL A 135 -1.39 -6.48 7.11
N GLN A 136 -2.39 -5.75 6.61
CA GLN A 136 -2.31 -5.12 5.30
C GLN A 136 -1.39 -3.91 5.37
N VAL A 137 -0.40 -3.87 4.48
CA VAL A 137 0.59 -2.81 4.40
C VAL A 137 0.50 -2.14 3.04
N PHE A 138 0.24 -0.84 3.01
CA PHE A 138 0.50 -0.03 1.82
C PHE A 138 2.01 0.09 1.63
N TYR A 139 2.55 -0.74 0.76
CA TYR A 139 3.98 -0.78 0.52
C TYR A 139 4.37 0.28 -0.51
N VAL A 140 5.45 0.99 -0.19
CA VAL A 140 5.99 2.07 -1.00
C VAL A 140 7.19 1.61 -1.83
N CYS A 141 7.92 0.62 -1.30
CA CYS A 141 8.96 -0.12 -1.99
C CYS A 141 9.29 -1.40 -1.20
N SER A 142 9.98 -2.34 -1.81
CA SER A 142 10.60 -3.48 -1.13
C SER A 142 12.12 -3.38 -1.09
N ASP A 143 12.78 -4.33 -0.43
CA ASP A 143 14.24 -4.51 -0.47
C ASP A 143 14.75 -5.11 -1.80
N ARG A 144 13.85 -5.35 -2.78
CA ARG A 144 14.12 -5.93 -4.10
C ARG A 144 14.19 -4.85 -5.21
N GLY A 145 13.86 -5.23 -6.44
CA GLY A 145 14.10 -4.43 -7.66
C GLY A 145 13.37 -3.07 -7.69
N ASP A 146 12.24 -2.97 -7.00
CA ASP A 146 11.48 -1.73 -6.85
C ASP A 146 12.10 -0.73 -5.85
N PHE A 147 13.13 -1.12 -5.09
CA PHE A 147 13.81 -0.23 -4.14
C PHE A 147 14.28 1.05 -4.82
N GLU A 148 14.87 0.98 -6.03
CA GLU A 148 15.36 2.17 -6.74
C GLU A 148 14.26 2.98 -7.43
N MET A 149 13.06 2.41 -7.55
CA MET A 149 11.87 3.09 -8.10
C MET A 149 11.01 3.74 -7.00
N ARG A 150 11.43 3.66 -5.74
CA ARG A 150 10.71 4.21 -4.60
C ARG A 150 10.39 5.70 -4.78
N PRO A 151 9.29 6.21 -4.19
CA PRO A 151 8.86 7.60 -4.37
C PRO A 151 9.86 8.66 -3.91
N THR A 152 9.55 9.91 -4.22
CA THR A 152 10.28 11.06 -3.69
C THR A 152 9.93 11.32 -2.23
N GLN A 153 10.81 12.03 -1.50
CA GLN A 153 10.52 12.45 -0.12
C GLN A 153 9.23 13.26 0.00
N LYS A 154 8.91 14.10 -1.00
CA LYS A 154 7.69 14.90 -0.99
C LYS A 154 6.44 14.01 -1.01
N GLN A 155 6.42 13.02 -1.90
CA GLN A 155 5.32 12.06 -2.02
C GLN A 155 5.16 11.24 -0.73
N LEU A 156 6.27 10.73 -0.19
CA LEU A 156 6.25 9.98 1.07
C LEU A 156 5.71 10.84 2.23
N ASN A 157 6.18 12.09 2.36
CA ASN A 157 5.70 13.01 3.40
C ASN A 157 4.22 13.32 3.26
N THR A 158 3.70 13.45 2.04
CA THR A 158 2.25 13.63 1.82
C THR A 158 1.50 12.39 2.29
N LEU A 159 1.94 11.20 1.92
CA LEU A 159 1.31 9.95 2.36
C LEU A 159 1.35 9.78 3.89
N THR A 160 2.49 10.08 4.53
CA THR A 160 2.62 10.07 6.00
C THR A 160 1.62 11.01 6.67
N LYS A 161 1.38 12.20 6.10
CA LYS A 161 0.41 13.15 6.63
C LYS A 161 -1.04 12.67 6.50
N LEU A 162 -1.35 11.99 5.39
CA LEU A 162 -2.69 11.42 5.16
C LEU A 162 -2.97 10.25 6.11
N ILE A 163 -1.99 9.38 6.34
CA ILE A 163 -2.14 8.19 7.18
C ILE A 163 -2.00 8.52 8.68
N GLY A 164 -1.16 9.50 9.03
CA GLY A 164 -1.02 9.99 10.41
C GLY A 164 0.05 9.31 11.26
N HIS A 165 0.78 8.34 10.71
CA HIS A 165 1.92 7.69 11.38
C HIS A 165 3.05 7.38 10.37
N PRO A 166 4.30 7.20 10.83
CA PRO A 166 5.41 6.92 9.92
C PRO A 166 5.32 5.51 9.31
N PRO A 167 5.91 5.29 8.14
CA PRO A 167 6.11 3.96 7.57
C PRO A 167 7.26 3.23 8.27
N GLN A 168 7.26 1.90 8.17
CA GLN A 168 8.33 1.03 8.68
C GLN A 168 8.58 -0.17 7.77
N TRP A 169 9.62 -0.95 8.08
CA TRP A 169 9.89 -2.21 7.39
C TRP A 169 9.02 -3.33 7.95
N TRP A 170 8.46 -4.12 7.04
CA TRP A 170 7.61 -5.25 7.31
C TRP A 170 8.13 -6.47 6.55
N VAL A 171 7.89 -7.66 7.08
CA VAL A 171 8.20 -8.91 6.36
C VAL A 171 6.94 -9.34 5.61
N ALA A 172 7.04 -9.43 4.29
CA ALA A 172 5.93 -9.88 3.45
C ALA A 172 5.51 -11.31 3.79
N TYR A 173 4.20 -11.55 3.83
CA TYR A 173 3.63 -12.88 3.89
C TYR A 173 3.54 -13.46 2.47
N GLY A 174 4.04 -14.70 2.31
CA GLY A 174 4.06 -15.41 1.03
C GLY A 174 5.16 -14.97 0.05
N PRO A 175 5.30 -15.66 -1.10
CA PRO A 175 6.26 -15.30 -2.13
C PRO A 175 5.97 -13.89 -2.69
N GLY A 176 7.04 -13.18 -3.05
CA GLY A 176 6.93 -11.89 -3.75
C GLY A 176 6.28 -12.04 -5.12
N PRO A 177 5.88 -10.93 -5.77
CA PRO A 177 5.56 -10.99 -7.18
C PRO A 177 6.86 -11.40 -7.90
N TRP A 178 6.76 -12.41 -8.77
CA TRP A 178 7.84 -12.84 -9.64
C TRP A 178 8.19 -11.76 -10.67
#